data_AF-A0A3E0GUQ3-F1
#
_entry.id   AF-A0A3E0GUQ3-F1
#
_cell.length_a   1.000
_cell.length_b   1.000
_cell.length_c   1.000
_cell.angle_alpha   90.00
_cell.angle_beta   90.00
_cell.angle_gamma   90.00
#
_symmetry.space_group_name_H-M   'P 1'
#
loop_
_entity.id
_entity.type
_entity.pdbx_description
1 polymer ?
#
loop_
_entity_poly.entity_id
_entity_poly.type
_entity_poly.pdbx_seq_one_letter_code
_entity_poly.pdbx_strand_id
1 'polypeptide(L)'
;MLVATGIAMLVAGHETTASMITKLFALLLSDRTRWESLLVDPSLVRTAVEESLRMDANAGLGMARYLTEEVEIGGTLLPPGTTAMCSMAAANRDENAFERASEMDLGRTPNQHLAFAAGAHACIGQPLARTELQGGAGGAAPQAPVAGTGDRGGRSTSSRGARRRWARGNYRCDGDVMNKIDGNPSRAERAHATRELILTAAERLFAEHGLLAVSNRQVSEAAGQGNNTAVGYHFGTKADLVRAIARRHLAQIEEIRQRMVADISDQTEIRAWVSCLVRPMTVHLAEVGSPTWFGRFGAQVMTDPTLRPVIIEETQSSPSLARIVAGLNACLPDLSDDVRAERFHMARQLLVHMVAERERALADNTPTPRASWHHTAAGLVDALVGLWLAPATNDS
;
A
#
# COMPACT_ATOMS: atom_id res chain seq x y z
N MET A 1 10.70 4.52 -23.92
CA MET A 1 9.53 3.70 -24.30
C MET A 1 9.33 2.52 -23.35
N LEU A 2 10.32 1.64 -23.14
CA LEU A 2 10.24 0.50 -22.20
C LEU A 2 9.82 0.85 -20.76
N VAL A 3 10.39 1.91 -20.18
CA VAL A 3 10.02 2.35 -18.81
C VAL A 3 8.57 2.83 -18.73
N ALA A 4 8.10 3.58 -19.74
CA ALA A 4 6.70 4.03 -19.80
C ALA A 4 5.72 2.88 -20.01
N THR A 5 6.08 1.90 -20.85
CA THR A 5 5.31 0.66 -21.01
C THR A 5 5.31 -0.17 -19.73
N GLY A 6 6.43 -0.26 -19.02
CA GLY A 6 6.54 -0.96 -17.73
C GLY A 6 5.70 -0.33 -16.62
N ILE A 7 5.73 1.01 -16.50
CA ILE A 7 4.87 1.75 -15.56
C ILE A 7 3.40 1.57 -15.92
N ALA A 8 3.04 1.69 -17.21
CA ALA A 8 1.68 1.49 -17.67
C ALA A 8 1.18 0.07 -17.38
N MET A 9 2.00 -0.96 -17.57
CA MET A 9 1.67 -2.35 -17.24
C MET A 9 1.53 -2.57 -15.74
N LEU A 10 2.39 -1.96 -14.91
CA LEU A 10 2.35 -2.10 -13.46
C LEU A 10 1.07 -1.48 -12.87
N VAL A 11 0.73 -0.25 -13.29
CA VAL A 11 -0.48 0.45 -12.86
C VAL A 11 -1.73 -0.27 -13.39
N ALA A 12 -1.76 -0.61 -14.68
CA ALA A 12 -2.89 -1.29 -15.29
C ALA A 12 -3.15 -2.69 -14.69
N GLY A 13 -2.11 -3.44 -14.32
CA GLY A 13 -2.27 -4.79 -13.75
C GLY A 13 -2.70 -4.81 -12.29
N HIS A 14 -2.18 -3.88 -11.47
CA HIS A 14 -2.39 -3.91 -10.02
C HIS A 14 -3.65 -3.16 -9.58
N GLU A 15 -3.84 -1.92 -10.04
CA GLU A 15 -4.93 -1.07 -9.56
C GLU A 15 -6.30 -1.56 -10.04
N THR A 16 -6.40 -2.02 -11.29
CA THR A 16 -7.66 -2.45 -11.88
C THR A 16 -8.14 -3.78 -11.30
N THR A 17 -7.24 -4.75 -11.09
CA THR A 17 -7.60 -6.09 -10.58
C THR A 17 -7.95 -6.03 -9.09
N ALA A 18 -7.17 -5.30 -8.27
CA ALA A 18 -7.49 -5.13 -6.85
C ALA A 18 -8.83 -4.41 -6.63
N SER A 19 -9.10 -3.36 -7.42
CA SER A 19 -10.41 -2.68 -7.41
C SER A 19 -11.53 -3.62 -7.83
N MET A 20 -11.30 -4.45 -8.85
CA MET A 20 -12.30 -5.39 -9.36
C MET A 20 -12.61 -6.51 -8.37
N ILE A 21 -11.62 -7.02 -7.63
CA ILE A 21 -11.85 -8.02 -6.56
C ILE A 21 -12.78 -7.41 -5.49
N THR A 22 -12.53 -6.17 -5.09
CA THR A 22 -13.37 -5.47 -4.11
C THR A 22 -14.81 -5.28 -4.64
N LYS A 23 -14.95 -4.87 -5.89
CA LYS A 23 -16.25 -4.69 -6.57
C LYS A 23 -17.02 -6.00 -6.72
N LEU A 24 -16.34 -7.09 -7.06
CA LEU A 24 -16.90 -8.45 -7.11
C LEU A 24 -17.54 -8.81 -5.77
N PHE A 25 -16.83 -8.65 -4.66
CA PHE A 25 -17.41 -8.90 -3.33
C PHE A 25 -18.57 -7.96 -3.01
N ALA A 26 -18.49 -6.68 -3.36
CA ALA A 26 -19.59 -5.74 -3.17
C ALA A 26 -20.84 -6.16 -3.96
N LEU A 27 -20.69 -6.56 -5.22
CA LEU A 27 -21.78 -7.04 -6.08
C LEU A 27 -22.42 -8.34 -5.55
N LEU A 28 -21.61 -9.27 -5.06
CA LEU A 28 -22.07 -10.52 -4.47
C LEU A 28 -22.75 -10.32 -3.11
N LEU A 29 -22.21 -9.43 -2.26
CA LEU A 29 -22.73 -9.19 -0.91
C LEU A 29 -23.86 -8.16 -0.87
N SER A 30 -24.07 -7.40 -1.96
CA SER A 30 -25.23 -6.50 -2.12
C SER A 30 -26.57 -7.26 -2.10
N ASP A 31 -26.53 -8.55 -2.45
CA ASP A 31 -27.65 -9.46 -2.38
C ASP A 31 -27.15 -10.81 -1.83
N ARG A 32 -27.43 -11.05 -0.55
CA ARG A 32 -26.95 -12.22 0.19
C ARG A 32 -27.28 -13.54 -0.52
N THR A 33 -28.36 -13.62 -1.29
CA THR A 33 -28.74 -14.84 -2.02
C THR A 33 -27.72 -15.25 -3.08
N ARG A 34 -26.98 -14.28 -3.67
CA ARG A 34 -25.91 -14.52 -4.64
C ARG A 34 -24.71 -15.16 -3.97
N TRP A 35 -24.32 -14.64 -2.82
CA TRP A 35 -23.26 -15.23 -2.01
C TRP A 35 -23.63 -16.65 -1.58
N GLU A 36 -24.84 -16.85 -1.07
CA GLU A 36 -25.32 -18.18 -0.64
C GLU A 36 -25.37 -19.18 -1.80
N SER A 37 -25.75 -18.74 -3.01
CA SER A 37 -25.73 -19.58 -4.21
C SER A 37 -24.32 -20.05 -4.58
N LEU A 38 -23.30 -19.19 -4.43
CA LEU A 38 -21.89 -19.56 -4.62
C LEU A 38 -21.37 -20.53 -3.55
N LEU A 39 -21.89 -20.45 -2.32
CA LEU A 39 -21.56 -21.41 -1.26
C LEU A 39 -22.14 -22.80 -1.55
N VAL A 40 -23.36 -22.84 -2.07
CA VAL A 40 -24.05 -24.08 -2.42
C VAL A 40 -23.47 -24.72 -3.68
N ASP A 41 -23.17 -23.91 -4.70
CA ASP A 41 -22.60 -24.36 -5.96
C ASP A 41 -21.34 -23.55 -6.33
N PRO A 42 -20.15 -24.02 -5.91
CA PRO A 42 -18.88 -23.40 -6.27
C PRO A 42 -18.57 -23.41 -7.77
N SER A 43 -19.29 -24.19 -8.59
CA SER A 43 -19.09 -24.17 -10.03
C SER A 43 -19.49 -22.83 -10.66
N LEU A 44 -20.35 -22.06 -9.99
CA LEU A 44 -20.78 -20.72 -10.39
C LEU A 44 -19.68 -19.67 -10.28
N VAL A 45 -18.56 -19.94 -9.60
CA VAL A 45 -17.48 -18.94 -9.40
C VAL A 45 -16.99 -18.39 -10.73
N ARG A 46 -16.82 -19.24 -11.75
CA ARG A 46 -16.29 -18.81 -13.05
C ARG A 46 -17.25 -17.86 -13.76
N THR A 47 -18.54 -18.21 -13.83
CA THR A 47 -19.56 -17.40 -14.49
C THR A 47 -19.90 -16.14 -13.70
N ALA A 48 -19.88 -16.20 -12.37
CA ALA A 48 -20.04 -15.04 -11.49
C ALA A 48 -18.93 -14.00 -11.68
N VAL A 49 -17.68 -14.45 -11.89
CA VAL A 49 -16.56 -13.54 -12.19
C VAL A 49 -16.77 -12.81 -13.52
N GLU A 50 -17.15 -13.52 -14.58
CA GLU A 50 -17.47 -12.89 -15.88
C GLU A 50 -18.64 -11.92 -15.76
N GLU A 51 -19.69 -12.30 -15.03
CA GLU A 51 -20.85 -11.44 -14.84
C GLU A 51 -20.51 -10.18 -14.03
N SER A 52 -19.65 -10.30 -13.04
CA SER A 52 -19.18 -9.13 -12.29
C SER A 52 -18.38 -8.18 -13.18
N LEU A 53 -17.50 -8.72 -14.04
CA LEU A 53 -16.75 -7.93 -15.01
C LEU A 53 -17.66 -7.24 -16.03
N ARG A 54 -18.76 -7.89 -16.43
CA ARG A 54 -19.79 -7.25 -17.27
C ARG A 54 -20.45 -6.09 -16.52
N MET A 55 -20.85 -6.33 -15.28
CA MET A 55 -21.62 -5.36 -14.47
C MET A 55 -20.84 -4.10 -14.13
N ASP A 56 -19.53 -4.20 -13.89
CA ASP A 56 -18.67 -3.07 -13.53
C ASP A 56 -17.38 -3.08 -14.37
N ALA A 57 -17.53 -2.77 -15.66
CA ALA A 57 -16.39 -2.59 -16.55
C ALA A 57 -15.58 -1.37 -16.12
N ASN A 58 -14.37 -1.62 -15.64
CA ASN A 58 -13.52 -0.66 -14.95
C ASN A 58 -12.87 0.37 -15.91
N ALA A 59 -13.69 1.20 -16.57
CA ALA A 59 -13.24 2.09 -17.65
C ALA A 59 -14.01 3.42 -17.72
N GLY A 60 -14.18 4.14 -16.60
CA GLY A 60 -14.57 5.55 -16.56
C GLY A 60 -15.55 6.04 -17.65
N LEU A 61 -15.17 7.10 -18.38
CA LEU A 61 -15.95 7.66 -19.50
C LEU A 61 -15.93 6.79 -20.77
N GLY A 62 -15.14 5.71 -20.80
CA GLY A 62 -14.89 4.88 -21.98
C GLY A 62 -13.45 4.96 -22.48
N MET A 63 -13.16 4.22 -23.56
CA MET A 63 -11.87 4.28 -24.24
C MET A 63 -11.93 5.24 -25.43
N ALA A 64 -11.02 6.20 -25.48
CA ALA A 64 -10.89 7.10 -26.62
C ALA A 64 -10.31 6.36 -27.85
N ARG A 65 -10.85 6.68 -29.02
CA ARG A 65 -10.34 6.28 -30.34
C ARG A 65 -10.31 7.52 -31.23
N TYR A 66 -9.19 7.72 -31.90
CA TYR A 66 -9.03 8.81 -32.87
C TYR A 66 -9.25 8.25 -34.28
N LEU A 67 -10.20 8.83 -35.02
CA LEU A 67 -10.53 8.39 -36.37
C LEU A 67 -9.53 8.99 -37.36
N THR A 68 -8.79 8.13 -38.07
CA THR A 68 -7.83 8.53 -39.10
C THR A 68 -8.45 8.70 -40.48
N GLU A 69 -9.62 8.12 -40.68
CA GLU A 69 -10.41 8.18 -41.90
C GLU A 69 -11.89 8.38 -41.55
N GLU A 70 -12.72 8.59 -42.56
CA GLU A 70 -14.16 8.68 -42.40
C GLU A 70 -14.73 7.31 -42.05
N VAL A 71 -15.59 7.25 -41.04
CA VAL A 71 -16.18 5.98 -40.57
C VAL A 71 -17.66 6.17 -40.30
N GLU A 72 -18.50 5.27 -40.81
CA GLU A 72 -19.93 5.22 -40.48
C GLU A 72 -20.15 4.35 -39.22
N ILE A 73 -20.76 4.93 -38.19
CA ILE A 73 -21.09 4.24 -36.93
C ILE A 73 -22.55 4.51 -36.59
N GLY A 74 -23.36 3.45 -36.45
CA GLY A 74 -24.78 3.58 -36.07
C GLY A 74 -25.59 4.45 -37.04
N GLY A 75 -25.27 4.40 -38.34
CA GLY A 75 -25.90 5.23 -39.38
C GLY A 75 -25.45 6.70 -39.38
N THR A 76 -24.43 7.06 -38.59
CA THR A 76 -23.84 8.41 -38.56
C THR A 76 -22.45 8.37 -39.17
N LEU A 77 -22.21 9.20 -40.18
CA LEU A 77 -20.91 9.36 -40.81
C LEU A 77 -20.04 10.31 -39.98
N LEU A 78 -18.88 9.83 -39.51
CA LEU A 78 -17.95 10.59 -38.68
C LEU A 78 -16.70 10.96 -39.49
N PRO A 79 -16.32 12.25 -39.57
CA PRO A 79 -15.17 12.68 -40.36
C PRO A 79 -13.83 12.29 -39.70
N PRO A 80 -12.74 12.20 -40.49
CA PRO A 80 -11.39 12.07 -39.97
C PRO A 80 -11.08 13.20 -38.97
N GLY A 81 -10.31 12.88 -37.93
CA GLY A 81 -9.95 13.83 -36.87
C GLY A 81 -10.91 13.85 -35.68
N THR A 82 -12.02 13.11 -35.76
CA THR A 82 -12.96 12.95 -34.65
C THR A 82 -12.38 12.03 -33.57
N THR A 83 -12.53 12.41 -32.30
CA THR A 83 -12.27 11.52 -31.16
C THR A 83 -13.58 10.86 -30.71
N ALA A 84 -13.72 9.57 -30.97
CA ALA A 84 -14.84 8.76 -30.51
C ALA A 84 -14.55 8.19 -29.12
N MET A 85 -15.53 8.24 -28.21
CA MET A 85 -15.44 7.63 -26.89
C MET A 85 -16.25 6.33 -26.85
N CYS A 86 -15.59 5.19 -26.70
CA CYS A 86 -16.23 3.88 -26.65
C CYS A 86 -16.57 3.52 -25.20
N SER A 87 -17.85 3.63 -24.81
CA SER A 87 -18.31 3.27 -23.48
C SER A 87 -18.56 1.76 -23.35
N MET A 88 -17.61 1.05 -22.74
CA MET A 88 -17.74 -0.39 -22.50
C MET A 88 -18.80 -0.69 -21.44
N ALA A 89 -18.97 0.22 -20.48
CA ALA A 89 -20.02 0.11 -19.47
C ALA A 89 -21.41 0.16 -20.13
N ALA A 90 -21.63 1.05 -21.10
CA ALA A 90 -22.89 1.09 -21.85
C ALA A 90 -23.07 -0.17 -22.70
N ALA A 91 -22.05 -0.59 -23.45
CA ALA A 91 -22.11 -1.79 -24.28
C ALA A 91 -22.40 -3.06 -23.46
N ASN A 92 -21.81 -3.19 -22.26
CA ASN A 92 -22.05 -4.31 -21.37
C ASN A 92 -23.45 -4.31 -20.74
N ARG A 93 -24.19 -3.20 -20.85
CA ARG A 93 -25.56 -3.04 -20.37
C ARG A 93 -26.58 -2.90 -21.52
N ASP A 94 -26.17 -3.16 -22.76
CA ASP A 94 -27.05 -3.11 -23.93
C ASP A 94 -28.02 -4.30 -23.91
N GLU A 95 -29.32 -4.01 -23.86
CA GLU A 95 -30.38 -5.02 -23.85
C GLU A 95 -30.49 -5.79 -25.18
N ASN A 96 -29.97 -5.24 -26.29
CA ASN A 96 -29.88 -5.97 -27.55
C ASN A 96 -28.80 -7.06 -27.53
N ALA A 97 -27.80 -6.93 -26.65
CA ALA A 97 -26.70 -7.88 -26.49
C ALA A 97 -26.89 -8.81 -25.28
N PHE A 98 -27.51 -8.33 -24.20
CA PHE A 98 -27.72 -9.06 -22.96
C PHE A 98 -29.17 -9.00 -22.51
N GLU A 99 -29.86 -10.13 -22.47
CA GLU A 99 -31.19 -10.19 -21.85
C GLU A 99 -31.10 -9.81 -20.36
N ARG A 100 -32.04 -9.00 -19.88
CA ARG A 100 -32.05 -8.47 -18.50
C ARG A 100 -30.70 -7.83 -18.13
N ALA A 101 -30.17 -6.98 -19.01
CA ALA A 101 -28.81 -6.44 -18.92
C ALA A 101 -28.51 -5.69 -17.61
N SER A 102 -29.52 -5.13 -16.95
CA SER A 102 -29.37 -4.46 -15.66
C SER A 102 -29.16 -5.42 -14.48
N GLU A 103 -29.49 -6.70 -14.64
CA GLU A 103 -29.48 -7.69 -13.57
C GLU A 103 -28.19 -8.51 -13.55
N MET A 104 -27.75 -8.87 -12.35
CA MET A 104 -26.59 -9.75 -12.15
C MET A 104 -27.06 -11.21 -12.14
N ASP A 105 -26.78 -11.92 -13.22
CA ASP A 105 -27.04 -13.35 -13.35
C ASP A 105 -25.74 -14.16 -13.22
N LEU A 106 -25.57 -14.84 -12.09
CA LEU A 106 -24.37 -15.64 -11.82
C LEU A 106 -24.18 -16.81 -12.78
N GLY A 107 -25.24 -17.28 -13.44
CA GLY A 107 -25.22 -18.37 -14.41
C GLY A 107 -25.10 -17.90 -15.86
N ARG A 108 -24.99 -16.59 -16.12
CA ARG A 108 -25.09 -16.02 -17.48
C ARG A 108 -24.11 -16.68 -18.44
N THR A 109 -24.66 -17.30 -19.48
CA THR A 109 -23.91 -17.86 -20.61
C THR A 109 -24.75 -17.79 -21.88
N PRO A 110 -24.21 -17.32 -23.02
CA PRO A 110 -22.88 -16.73 -23.19
C PRO A 110 -22.75 -15.34 -22.52
N ASN A 111 -21.52 -14.92 -22.21
CA ASN A 111 -21.24 -13.62 -21.58
C ASN A 111 -20.12 -12.87 -22.33
N GLN A 112 -20.44 -12.31 -23.50
CA GLN A 112 -19.48 -11.64 -24.39
C GLN A 112 -19.26 -10.18 -23.99
N HIS A 113 -18.98 -9.94 -22.71
CA HIS A 113 -18.71 -8.60 -22.20
C HIS A 113 -17.38 -8.05 -22.71
N LEU A 114 -17.27 -6.74 -22.77
CA LEU A 114 -16.13 -6.01 -23.31
C LEU A 114 -15.30 -5.32 -22.22
N ALA A 115 -15.33 -5.84 -20.98
CA ALA A 115 -14.57 -5.26 -19.87
C ALA A 115 -13.05 -5.29 -20.09
N PHE A 116 -12.58 -6.18 -20.96
CA PHE A 116 -11.18 -6.30 -21.38
C PHE A 116 -10.93 -5.71 -22.78
N ALA A 117 -11.83 -4.87 -23.29
CA ALA A 117 -11.82 -4.39 -24.67
C ALA A 117 -11.87 -5.54 -25.69
N ALA A 118 -11.66 -5.21 -26.97
CA ALA A 118 -11.59 -6.16 -28.07
C ALA A 118 -10.58 -5.70 -29.13
N GLY A 119 -10.14 -6.62 -29.99
CA GLY A 119 -9.24 -6.35 -31.12
C GLY A 119 -7.77 -6.22 -30.72
N ALA A 120 -7.00 -5.47 -31.52
CA ALA A 120 -5.54 -5.34 -31.37
C ALA A 120 -5.08 -4.76 -30.01
N HIS A 121 -5.99 -4.09 -29.28
CA HIS A 121 -5.73 -3.52 -27.96
C HIS A 121 -6.53 -4.23 -26.85
N ALA A 122 -6.97 -5.48 -27.07
CA ALA A 122 -7.55 -6.29 -26.02
C ALA A 122 -6.55 -6.43 -24.85
N CYS A 123 -7.08 -6.47 -23.62
CA CYS A 123 -6.27 -6.51 -22.41
C CYS A 123 -5.38 -7.76 -22.40
N ILE A 124 -4.07 -7.56 -22.42
CA ILE A 124 -3.09 -8.66 -22.34
C ILE A 124 -3.12 -9.37 -20.97
N GLY A 125 -3.53 -8.67 -19.90
CA GLY A 125 -3.64 -9.20 -18.54
C GLY A 125 -4.93 -9.99 -18.26
N GLN A 126 -5.81 -10.11 -19.25
CA GLN A 126 -7.11 -10.75 -19.13
C GLN A 126 -7.09 -12.17 -18.52
N PRO A 127 -6.14 -13.08 -18.85
CA PRO A 127 -6.07 -14.41 -18.21
C PRO A 127 -5.68 -14.36 -16.73
N LEU A 128 -4.76 -13.46 -16.37
CA LEU A 128 -4.29 -13.30 -14.98
C LEU A 128 -5.40 -12.73 -14.10
N ALA A 129 -6.05 -11.65 -14.54
CA ALA A 129 -7.15 -11.02 -13.81
C ALA A 129 -8.28 -12.01 -13.47
N ARG A 130 -8.64 -12.89 -14.41
CA ARG A 130 -9.62 -13.94 -14.15
C ARG A 130 -9.17 -14.93 -13.09
N THR A 131 -7.91 -15.34 -13.15
CA THR A 131 -7.34 -16.31 -12.20
C THR A 131 -7.38 -15.75 -10.78
N GLU A 132 -7.00 -14.47 -10.61
CA GLU A 132 -7.03 -13.79 -9.32
C GLU A 132 -8.46 -13.58 -8.79
N LEU A 133 -9.40 -13.15 -9.63
CA LEU A 133 -10.81 -12.98 -9.26
C LEU A 133 -11.47 -14.31 -8.86
N GLN A 134 -11.19 -15.39 -9.60
CA GLN A 134 -11.69 -16.74 -9.29
C GLN A 134 -11.08 -17.26 -7.98
N GLY A 135 -9.79 -17.05 -7.76
CA GLY A 135 -9.11 -17.41 -6.51
C GLY A 135 -9.67 -16.66 -5.30
N GLY A 136 -9.95 -15.36 -5.45
CA GLY A 136 -10.58 -14.55 -4.40
C GLY A 136 -11.99 -15.03 -4.03
N ALA A 137 -12.87 -15.17 -5.03
CA ALA A 137 -14.25 -15.63 -4.79
C ALA A 137 -14.30 -17.07 -4.25
N GLY A 138 -13.51 -17.99 -4.83
CA GLY A 138 -13.46 -19.39 -4.40
C GLY A 138 -12.82 -19.60 -3.03
N GLY A 139 -11.84 -18.77 -2.65
CA GLY A 139 -11.16 -18.86 -1.35
C GLY A 139 -11.95 -18.28 -0.19
N ALA A 140 -12.78 -17.25 -0.45
CA ALA A 140 -13.61 -16.60 0.58
C ALA A 140 -14.91 -17.36 0.89
N ALA A 141 -15.47 -18.07 -0.10
CA ALA A 141 -16.69 -18.87 0.06
C ALA A 141 -16.66 -19.80 1.30
N PRO A 142 -15.65 -20.66 1.50
CA PRO A 142 -15.64 -21.59 2.64
C PRO A 142 -15.30 -20.96 4.00
N GLN A 143 -14.92 -19.68 4.09
CA GLN A 143 -14.39 -19.06 5.32
C GLN A 143 -15.27 -17.95 5.92
N ALA A 144 -16.34 -17.53 5.24
CA ALA A 144 -17.23 -16.49 5.76
C ALA A 144 -18.17 -17.06 6.85
N PRO A 145 -18.16 -16.52 8.09
CA PRO A 145 -19.07 -16.96 9.13
C PRO A 145 -20.51 -16.67 8.69
N VAL A 146 -21.39 -17.67 8.83
CA VAL A 146 -22.84 -17.50 8.66
C VAL A 146 -23.31 -16.51 9.72
N ALA A 147 -23.40 -15.22 9.36
CA ALA A 147 -23.95 -14.21 10.24
C ALA A 147 -25.46 -14.47 10.38
N GLY A 148 -25.81 -15.20 11.43
CA GLY A 148 -27.18 -15.35 11.90
C GLY A 148 -27.65 -14.03 12.48
N THR A 149 -28.83 -13.58 12.03
CA THR A 149 -29.56 -12.48 12.65
C THR A 149 -29.96 -12.90 14.07
N GLY A 150 -29.17 -12.49 15.06
CA GLY A 150 -29.37 -12.79 16.48
C GLY A 150 -30.00 -11.61 17.21
N ASP A 151 -31.24 -11.83 17.61
CA ASP A 151 -32.15 -10.95 18.34
C ASP A 151 -31.61 -10.46 19.70
N ARG A 152 -32.07 -9.28 20.13
CA ARG A 152 -31.74 -8.65 21.42
C ARG A 152 -32.53 -9.35 22.53
N GLY A 153 -31.85 -9.92 23.53
CA GLY A 153 -32.53 -10.21 24.81
C GLY A 153 -31.76 -11.06 25.82
N GLY A 154 -31.53 -10.50 27.01
CA GLY A 154 -31.76 -11.25 28.26
C GLY A 154 -30.59 -11.88 29.01
N ARG A 155 -30.04 -11.11 29.96
CA ARG A 155 -29.76 -11.45 31.38
C ARG A 155 -29.09 -12.79 31.78
N SER A 156 -27.90 -12.62 32.38
CA SER A 156 -27.39 -13.15 33.67
C SER A 156 -27.49 -14.65 34.01
N THR A 157 -26.38 -15.25 34.46
CA THR A 157 -26.18 -15.62 35.88
C THR A 157 -24.76 -16.06 36.18
N SER A 158 -24.39 -15.82 37.43
CA SER A 158 -23.11 -16.00 38.12
C SER A 158 -22.70 -17.44 38.39
N SER A 159 -21.40 -17.69 38.58
CA SER A 159 -20.89 -18.34 39.80
C SER A 159 -19.36 -18.30 39.95
N ARG A 160 -18.90 -17.71 41.07
CA ARG A 160 -17.90 -18.20 42.05
C ARG A 160 -16.69 -18.99 41.48
N GLY A 161 -15.43 -18.62 41.64
CA GLY A 161 -14.74 -18.07 42.82
C GLY A 161 -13.91 -19.16 43.51
N ALA A 162 -12.59 -19.17 43.35
CA ALA A 162 -11.64 -19.80 44.29
C ALA A 162 -10.21 -19.24 44.12
N ARG A 163 -9.54 -19.03 45.25
CA ARG A 163 -8.31 -18.26 45.47
C ARG A 163 -7.13 -19.16 45.87
N ARG A 164 -5.91 -18.64 45.64
CA ARG A 164 -4.60 -18.87 46.32
C ARG A 164 -3.92 -20.23 46.01
N ARG A 165 -2.59 -20.31 45.83
CA ARG A 165 -1.53 -19.90 46.79
C ARG A 165 -0.14 -19.84 46.14
N TRP A 166 0.68 -18.89 46.59
CA TRP A 166 2.11 -18.76 46.32
C TRP A 166 2.94 -19.65 47.25
N ALA A 167 4.12 -20.11 46.79
CA ALA A 167 5.21 -20.57 47.63
C ALA A 167 6.56 -20.01 47.13
N ARG A 168 7.20 -19.17 47.96
CA ARG A 168 8.65 -18.92 48.03
C ARG A 168 9.29 -20.18 48.63
N GLY A 169 10.54 -20.60 48.44
CA GLY A 169 11.79 -20.06 47.92
C GLY A 169 12.91 -20.81 48.66
N ASN A 170 14.08 -21.03 48.04
CA ASN A 170 15.34 -21.24 48.77
C ASN A 170 16.51 -21.21 47.78
N TYR A 171 17.28 -20.13 47.82
CA TYR A 171 18.64 -20.06 47.30
C TYR A 171 19.60 -20.12 48.48
N ARG A 172 20.60 -21.01 48.41
CA ARG A 172 21.82 -20.98 49.22
C ARG A 172 22.99 -20.72 48.28
N CYS A 173 23.80 -19.73 48.63
CA CYS A 173 25.12 -19.44 48.06
C CYS A 173 26.11 -20.55 48.48
N ASP A 174 27.01 -20.96 47.60
CA ASP A 174 28.35 -20.34 47.49
C ASP A 174 29.20 -21.10 46.45
N GLY A 175 30.09 -20.37 45.79
CA GLY A 175 31.06 -20.96 44.88
C GLY A 175 31.62 -19.94 43.91
N ASP A 176 32.61 -19.19 44.37
CA ASP A 176 33.55 -18.44 43.55
C ASP A 176 33.97 -19.22 42.30
N VAL A 177 33.68 -18.67 41.11
CA VAL A 177 34.40 -19.00 39.89
C VAL A 177 34.77 -17.71 39.17
N MET A 178 35.99 -17.29 39.48
CA MET A 178 36.97 -16.64 38.63
C MET A 178 36.52 -16.34 37.18
N ASN A 179 36.55 -15.05 36.88
CA ASN A 179 36.44 -14.43 35.57
C ASN A 179 37.19 -15.23 34.48
N LYS A 180 36.46 -15.88 33.58
CA LYS A 180 36.95 -16.23 32.24
C LYS A 180 36.19 -15.38 31.24
N ILE A 181 36.91 -14.47 30.60
CA ILE A 181 36.47 -13.77 29.40
C ILE A 181 36.47 -14.82 28.28
N ASP A 182 35.42 -15.62 28.20
CA ASP A 182 35.17 -16.49 27.07
C ASP A 182 34.57 -15.61 25.96
N GLY A 183 35.25 -15.52 24.81
CA GLY A 183 34.85 -14.76 23.63
C GLY A 183 33.60 -15.29 22.91
N ASN A 184 32.63 -15.86 23.64
CA ASN A 184 31.37 -16.33 23.12
C ASN A 184 30.27 -15.31 23.49
N PRO A 185 29.60 -14.68 22.51
CA PRO A 185 28.60 -13.65 22.80
C PRO A 185 27.53 -14.15 23.76
N SER A 186 27.19 -13.30 24.73
CA SER A 186 26.14 -13.54 25.69
C SER A 186 24.82 -13.87 24.98
N ARG A 187 23.90 -14.53 25.69
CA ARG A 187 22.59 -14.88 25.12
C ARG A 187 21.82 -13.64 24.64
N ALA A 188 22.00 -12.50 25.31
CA ALA A 188 21.40 -11.23 24.93
C ALA A 188 22.03 -10.65 23.65
N GLU A 189 23.35 -10.68 23.52
CA GLU A 189 24.05 -10.23 22.31
C GLU A 189 23.70 -11.08 21.09
N ARG A 190 23.61 -12.41 21.26
CA ARG A 190 23.14 -13.31 20.19
C ARG A 190 21.70 -13.01 19.79
N ALA A 191 20.81 -12.81 20.76
CA ALA A 191 19.41 -12.47 20.48
C ALA A 191 19.29 -11.11 19.76
N HIS A 192 20.13 -10.13 20.11
CA HIS A 192 20.18 -8.84 19.43
C HIS A 192 20.73 -8.96 18.01
N ALA A 193 21.83 -9.69 17.80
CA ALA A 193 22.38 -9.96 16.48
C ALA A 193 21.37 -10.68 15.56
N THR A 194 20.67 -11.69 16.07
CA THR A 194 19.58 -12.35 15.34
C THR A 194 18.46 -11.38 14.99
N ARG A 195 18.08 -10.49 15.91
CA ARG A 195 17.06 -9.47 15.68
C ARG A 195 17.45 -8.53 14.53
N GLU A 196 18.70 -8.06 14.49
CA GLU A 196 19.20 -7.18 13.43
C GLU A 196 19.27 -7.87 12.06
N LEU A 197 19.65 -9.16 12.03
CA LEU A 197 19.61 -9.98 10.82
C LEU A 197 18.19 -10.12 10.27
N ILE A 198 17.22 -10.35 11.15
CA ILE A 198 15.80 -10.43 10.77
C ILE A 198 15.30 -9.09 10.24
N LEU A 199 15.61 -7.97 10.89
CA LEU A 199 15.21 -6.63 10.41
C LEU A 199 15.73 -6.37 9.00
N THR A 200 17.03 -6.61 8.80
CA THR A 200 17.69 -6.37 7.51
C THR A 200 17.14 -7.27 6.40
N ALA A 201 16.92 -8.56 6.69
CA ALA A 201 16.31 -9.49 5.74
C ALA A 201 14.86 -9.12 5.41
N ALA A 202 14.06 -8.76 6.42
CA ALA A 202 12.67 -8.37 6.24
C ALA A 202 12.53 -7.09 5.42
N GLU A 203 13.31 -6.04 5.73
CA GLU A 203 13.30 -4.78 5.00
C GLU A 203 13.57 -5.01 3.51
N ARG A 204 14.64 -5.77 3.20
CA ARG A 204 14.98 -6.14 1.83
C ARG A 204 13.85 -6.88 1.12
N LEU A 205 13.37 -7.97 1.73
CA LEU A 205 12.34 -8.80 1.10
C LEU A 205 11.03 -8.03 0.89
N PHE A 206 10.61 -7.21 1.87
CA PHE A 206 9.42 -6.38 1.73
C PHE A 206 9.58 -5.30 0.64
N ALA A 207 10.76 -4.70 0.53
CA ALA A 207 11.05 -3.72 -0.52
C ALA A 207 11.06 -4.34 -1.93
N GLU A 208 11.56 -5.57 -2.06
CA GLU A 208 11.73 -6.26 -3.35
C GLU A 208 10.48 -7.00 -3.82
N HIS A 209 9.75 -7.60 -2.88
CA HIS A 209 8.63 -8.50 -3.19
C HIS A 209 7.28 -8.01 -2.66
N GLY A 210 7.27 -6.89 -1.93
CA GLY A 210 6.07 -6.35 -1.30
C GLY A 210 5.77 -6.99 0.05
N LEU A 211 4.95 -6.31 0.85
CA LEU A 211 4.63 -6.76 2.19
C LEU A 211 3.84 -8.07 2.15
N LEU A 212 2.74 -8.15 1.41
CA LEU A 212 1.83 -9.29 1.44
C LEU A 212 2.47 -10.60 0.95
N ALA A 213 3.34 -10.54 -0.07
CA ALA A 213 3.95 -11.72 -0.67
C ALA A 213 5.03 -12.39 0.22
N VAL A 214 5.51 -11.69 1.24
CA VAL A 214 6.60 -12.17 2.09
C VAL A 214 6.06 -12.74 3.40
N SER A 215 6.32 -14.03 3.61
CA SER A 215 6.01 -14.78 4.82
C SER A 215 7.13 -14.70 5.86
N ASN A 216 6.78 -14.91 7.14
CA ASN A 216 7.77 -15.00 8.23
C ASN A 216 8.80 -16.10 8.00
N ARG A 217 8.43 -17.18 7.30
CA ARG A 217 9.34 -18.26 6.90
C ARG A 217 10.43 -17.74 5.97
N GLN A 218 10.05 -17.02 4.92
CA GLN A 218 11.02 -16.45 3.97
C GLN A 218 11.96 -15.45 4.65
N VAL A 219 11.44 -14.66 5.60
CA VAL A 219 12.27 -13.74 6.40
C VAL A 219 13.25 -14.51 7.29
N SER A 220 12.80 -15.53 8.03
CA SER A 220 13.68 -16.39 8.84
C SER A 220 14.79 -17.02 8.00
N GLU A 221 14.41 -17.59 6.85
CA GLU A 221 15.34 -18.26 5.92
C GLU A 221 16.38 -17.28 5.37
N ALA A 222 15.96 -16.10 4.92
CA ALA A 222 16.86 -15.06 4.45
C ALA A 222 17.75 -14.46 5.57
N ALA A 223 17.31 -14.51 6.83
CA ALA A 223 18.10 -14.12 8.00
C ALA A 223 19.03 -15.24 8.52
N GLY A 224 19.13 -16.37 7.80
CA GLY A 224 19.96 -17.51 8.18
C GLY A 224 19.45 -18.25 9.43
N GLN A 225 18.17 -18.11 9.76
CA GLN A 225 17.56 -18.78 10.91
C GLN A 225 16.93 -20.11 10.48
N GLY A 226 17.36 -21.21 11.11
CA GLY A 226 16.83 -22.55 10.83
C GLY A 226 15.41 -22.80 11.35
N ASN A 227 14.79 -21.84 12.05
CA ASN A 227 13.44 -21.95 12.59
C ASN A 227 12.49 -20.84 12.10
N ASN A 228 11.30 -21.24 11.65
CA ASN A 228 10.28 -20.33 11.12
C ASN A 228 9.59 -19.47 12.20
N THR A 229 9.90 -19.74 13.47
CA THR A 229 9.31 -19.06 14.63
C THR A 229 10.14 -17.86 15.11
N ALA A 230 11.38 -17.68 14.64
CA ALA A 230 12.27 -16.61 15.10
C ALA A 230 11.65 -15.21 14.93
N VAL A 231 11.03 -14.94 13.78
CA VAL A 231 10.34 -13.67 13.52
C VAL A 231 9.23 -13.42 14.54
N GLY A 232 8.37 -14.42 14.77
CA GLY A 232 7.30 -14.33 15.76
C GLY A 232 7.81 -14.19 17.20
N TYR A 233 8.91 -14.87 17.54
CA TYR A 233 9.53 -14.79 18.86
C TYR A 233 10.12 -13.40 19.16
N HIS A 234 10.77 -12.77 18.18
CA HIS A 234 11.43 -11.48 18.38
C HIS A 234 10.52 -10.27 18.17
N PHE A 235 9.51 -10.38 17.31
CA PHE A 235 8.68 -9.23 16.92
C PHE A 235 7.19 -9.43 17.20
N GLY A 236 6.71 -10.66 17.39
CA GLY A 236 5.28 -10.92 17.52
C GLY A 236 4.59 -10.87 16.17
N THR A 237 3.91 -9.76 15.87
CA THR A 237 3.11 -9.63 14.65
C THR A 237 3.89 -9.02 13.49
N LYS A 238 3.33 -9.12 12.27
CA LYS A 238 3.89 -8.44 11.09
C LYS A 238 3.88 -6.92 11.23
N ALA A 239 2.84 -6.36 11.86
CA ALA A 239 2.76 -4.94 12.15
C ALA A 239 3.88 -4.49 13.10
N ASP A 240 4.22 -5.30 14.09
CA ASP A 240 5.32 -5.00 15.02
C ASP A 240 6.70 -5.09 14.35
N LEU A 241 6.88 -6.05 13.42
CA LEU A 241 8.08 -6.12 12.58
C LEU A 241 8.22 -4.88 11.69
N VAL A 242 7.14 -4.49 10.99
CA VAL A 242 7.10 -3.28 10.16
C VAL A 242 7.40 -2.03 10.98
N ARG A 243 6.80 -1.90 12.17
CA ARG A 243 7.08 -0.81 13.11
C ARG A 243 8.54 -0.79 13.54
N ALA A 244 9.13 -1.96 13.81
CA ALA A 244 10.52 -2.06 14.23
C ALA A 244 11.49 -1.65 13.11
N ILE A 245 11.24 -2.06 11.85
CA ILE A 245 12.00 -1.59 10.69
C ILE A 245 11.86 -0.07 10.56
N ALA A 246 10.64 0.46 10.63
CA ALA A 246 10.41 1.89 10.50
C ALA A 246 11.13 2.70 11.58
N ARG A 247 11.04 2.31 12.85
CA ARG A 247 11.69 3.01 13.97
C ARG A 247 13.21 3.08 13.81
N ARG A 248 13.84 2.04 13.27
CA ARG A 248 15.29 2.02 13.01
C ARG A 248 15.73 3.21 12.16
N HIS A 249 14.96 3.56 11.12
CA HIS A 249 15.29 4.67 10.22
C HIS A 249 14.68 5.99 10.69
N LEU A 250 13.42 5.99 11.15
CA LEU A 250 12.72 7.18 11.58
C LEU A 250 13.41 7.87 12.77
N ALA A 251 14.07 7.12 13.65
CA ALA A 251 14.87 7.71 14.74
C ALA A 251 16.05 8.54 14.22
N GLN A 252 16.83 8.00 13.28
CA GLN A 252 17.97 8.71 12.67
C GLN A 252 17.52 9.92 11.86
N ILE A 253 16.42 9.76 11.10
CA ILE A 253 15.81 10.85 10.34
C ILE A 253 15.32 11.96 11.29
N GLU A 254 14.74 11.61 12.43
CA GLU A 254 14.29 12.56 13.44
C GLU A 254 15.46 13.34 14.04
N GLU A 255 16.59 12.70 14.35
CA GLU A 255 17.79 13.39 14.85
C GLU A 255 18.34 14.41 13.84
N ILE A 256 18.36 14.06 12.54
CA ILE A 256 18.75 15.00 11.48
C ILE A 256 17.75 16.15 11.40
N ARG A 257 16.44 15.85 11.45
CA ARG A 257 15.37 16.84 11.37
C ARG A 257 15.41 17.81 12.55
N GLN A 258 15.63 17.32 13.77
CA GLN A 258 15.71 18.15 14.97
C GLN A 258 16.84 19.18 14.87
N ARG A 259 18.03 18.76 14.41
CA ARG A 259 19.15 19.68 14.16
C ARG A 259 18.77 20.76 13.15
N MET A 260 18.21 20.37 12.01
CA MET A 260 17.79 21.32 10.98
C MET A 260 16.71 22.31 11.46
N VAL A 261 15.74 21.83 12.24
CA VAL A 261 14.66 22.66 12.78
C VAL A 261 15.15 23.60 13.89
N ALA A 262 16.21 23.22 14.62
CA ALA A 262 16.84 24.10 15.61
C ALA A 262 17.58 25.29 14.96
N ASP A 263 18.12 25.10 13.75
CA ASP A 263 18.90 26.11 13.03
C ASP A 263 18.05 27.15 12.28
N ILE A 264 16.73 26.95 12.18
CA ILE A 264 15.81 27.87 11.49
C ILE A 264 15.04 28.76 12.47
N SER A 265 14.83 30.02 12.09
CA SER A 265 14.08 31.01 12.88
C SER A 265 12.59 31.01 12.52
N ASP A 266 11.75 31.66 13.32
CA ASP A 266 10.31 31.71 13.05
C ASP A 266 9.94 32.64 11.86
N GLN A 267 10.87 33.46 11.38
CA GLN A 267 10.71 34.31 10.17
C GLN A 267 11.21 33.62 8.89
N THR A 268 11.31 32.29 8.92
CA THR A 268 11.88 31.50 7.83
C THR A 268 10.91 31.34 6.67
N GLU A 269 11.41 31.50 5.44
CA GLU A 269 10.63 31.28 4.22
C GLU A 269 10.21 29.81 4.07
N ILE A 270 9.10 29.59 3.35
CA ILE A 270 8.50 28.27 3.13
C ILE A 270 9.51 27.21 2.65
N ARG A 271 10.49 27.59 1.82
CA ARG A 271 11.49 26.68 1.25
C ARG A 271 12.35 26.02 2.33
N ALA A 272 12.66 26.70 3.41
CA ALA A 272 13.48 26.14 4.48
C ALA A 272 12.66 25.18 5.37
N TRP A 273 11.37 25.47 5.61
CA TRP A 273 10.46 24.51 6.24
C TRP A 273 10.26 23.25 5.39
N VAL A 274 10.04 23.40 4.08
CA VAL A 274 9.97 22.26 3.14
C VAL A 274 11.31 21.50 3.11
N SER A 275 12.44 22.20 3.20
CA SER A 275 13.76 21.54 3.28
C SER A 275 13.89 20.67 4.53
N CYS A 276 13.35 21.10 5.67
CA CYS A 276 13.33 20.29 6.90
C CYS A 276 12.39 19.08 6.81
N LEU A 277 11.41 19.10 5.91
CA LEU A 277 10.56 17.93 5.62
C LEU A 277 11.28 16.90 4.75
N VAL A 278 12.03 17.35 3.75
CA VAL A 278 12.63 16.49 2.70
C VAL A 278 14.02 15.99 3.07
N ARG A 279 14.93 16.91 3.43
CA ARG A 279 16.37 16.63 3.50
C ARG A 279 16.72 15.55 4.54
N PRO A 280 16.10 15.48 5.74
CA PRO A 280 16.46 14.47 6.72
C PRO A 280 16.39 13.03 6.19
N MET A 281 15.36 12.71 5.41
CA MET A 281 15.21 11.40 4.76
C MET A 281 16.35 11.13 3.78
N THR A 282 16.63 12.09 2.89
CA THR A 282 17.64 11.92 1.85
C THR A 282 19.08 11.93 2.38
N VAL A 283 19.35 12.64 3.48
CA VAL A 283 20.64 12.64 4.16
C VAL A 283 20.86 11.28 4.81
N HIS A 284 19.88 10.78 5.57
CA HIS A 284 19.94 9.43 6.16
C HIS A 284 20.21 8.36 5.10
N LEU A 285 19.47 8.37 3.99
CA LEU A 285 19.67 7.39 2.91
C LEU A 285 21.01 7.53 2.18
N ALA A 286 21.61 8.72 2.19
CA ALA A 286 22.97 8.90 1.70
C ALA A 286 24.01 8.32 2.67
N GLU A 287 23.80 8.45 3.98
CA GLU A 287 24.67 7.93 5.04
C GLU A 287 24.62 6.41 5.15
N VAL A 288 23.44 5.79 4.97
CA VAL A 288 23.29 4.32 4.93
C VAL A 288 24.08 3.72 3.76
N GLY A 289 24.17 4.42 2.64
CA GLY A 289 24.92 3.98 1.45
C GLY A 289 24.15 2.98 0.57
N SER A 290 24.69 2.66 -0.61
CA SER A 290 24.04 1.72 -1.54
C SER A 290 24.55 0.29 -1.32
N PRO A 291 23.68 -0.74 -1.28
CA PRO A 291 22.23 -0.68 -1.46
C PRO A 291 21.44 -0.23 -0.22
N THR A 292 20.29 0.40 -0.45
CA THR A 292 19.25 0.64 0.56
C THR A 292 17.91 0.04 0.11
N TRP A 293 17.04 -0.24 1.08
CA TRP A 293 15.69 -0.78 0.83
C TRP A 293 14.57 0.02 1.52
N PHE A 294 14.92 0.90 2.45
CA PHE A 294 13.96 1.63 3.27
C PHE A 294 12.98 2.50 2.46
N GLY A 295 13.43 3.12 1.36
CA GLY A 295 12.58 3.93 0.50
C GLY A 295 11.47 3.10 -0.15
N ARG A 296 11.83 1.99 -0.80
CA ARG A 296 10.88 1.05 -1.41
C ARG A 296 10.02 0.35 -0.37
N PHE A 297 10.59 -0.04 0.77
CA PHE A 297 9.82 -0.55 1.91
C PHE A 297 8.75 0.45 2.36
N GLY A 298 9.12 1.73 2.55
CA GLY A 298 8.19 2.79 2.93
C GLY A 298 7.06 2.96 1.93
N ALA A 299 7.36 2.91 0.62
CA ALA A 299 6.34 2.96 -0.42
C ALA A 299 5.36 1.78 -0.36
N GLN A 300 5.84 0.57 -0.08
CA GLN A 300 4.98 -0.62 0.10
C GLN A 300 4.09 -0.49 1.34
N VAL A 301 4.61 0.06 2.45
CA VAL A 301 3.80 0.25 3.66
C VAL A 301 2.72 1.31 3.44
N MET A 302 3.03 2.37 2.70
CA MET A 302 2.08 3.45 2.43
C MET A 302 0.90 3.03 1.53
N THR A 303 1.05 1.95 0.76
CA THR A 303 -0.04 1.38 -0.06
C THR A 303 -0.87 0.33 0.68
N ASP A 304 -0.38 -0.21 1.80
CA ASP A 304 -1.12 -1.18 2.62
C ASP A 304 -2.05 -0.46 3.62
N PRO A 305 -3.39 -0.63 3.53
CA PRO A 305 -4.33 0.10 4.39
C PRO A 305 -4.25 -0.31 5.87
N THR A 306 -3.77 -1.51 6.17
CA THR A 306 -3.67 -2.02 7.55
C THR A 306 -2.37 -1.59 8.23
N LEU A 307 -1.29 -1.43 7.46
CA LEU A 307 0.03 -1.10 7.96
C LEU A 307 0.35 0.40 7.86
N ARG A 308 -0.26 1.12 6.91
CA ARG A 308 -0.08 2.57 6.75
C ARG A 308 -0.32 3.37 8.05
N PRO A 309 -1.37 3.10 8.87
CA PRO A 309 -1.58 3.84 10.12
C PRO A 309 -0.38 3.73 11.08
N VAL A 310 0.28 2.57 11.11
CA VAL A 310 1.43 2.31 11.99
C VAL A 310 2.58 3.31 11.75
N ILE A 311 2.86 3.62 10.48
CA ILE A 311 3.92 4.57 10.11
C ILE A 311 3.48 6.01 10.29
N ILE A 312 2.21 6.30 9.98
CA ILE A 312 1.64 7.64 10.10
C ILE A 312 1.65 8.08 11.57
N GLU A 313 1.21 7.22 12.49
CA GLU A 313 1.19 7.52 13.93
C GLU A 313 2.59 7.83 14.47
N GLU A 314 3.59 7.00 14.14
CA GLU A 314 4.98 7.22 14.52
C GLU A 314 5.49 8.57 14.00
N THR A 315 5.20 8.90 12.74
CA THR A 315 5.64 10.14 12.12
C THR A 315 4.92 11.37 12.69
N GLN A 316 3.61 11.29 12.90
CA GLN A 316 2.78 12.38 13.43
C GLN A 316 3.06 12.70 14.89
N SER A 317 3.56 11.72 15.66
CA SER A 317 3.96 11.92 17.05
C SER A 317 5.26 12.74 17.22
N SER A 318 5.97 13.04 16.13
CA SER A 318 7.23 13.80 16.16
C SER A 318 7.04 15.28 16.52
N PRO A 319 7.68 15.79 17.59
CA PRO A 319 7.65 17.22 17.94
C PRO A 319 8.27 18.12 16.88
N SER A 320 9.34 17.67 16.20
CA SER A 320 9.98 18.47 15.16
C SER A 320 9.12 18.55 13.91
N LEU A 321 8.38 17.49 13.57
CA LEU A 321 7.39 17.54 12.49
C LEU A 321 6.25 18.51 12.84
N ALA A 322 5.73 18.48 14.07
CA ALA A 322 4.70 19.42 14.51
C ALA A 322 5.18 20.88 14.38
N ARG A 323 6.44 21.17 14.73
CA ARG A 323 7.04 22.49 14.52
C ARG A 323 7.15 22.87 13.04
N ILE A 324 7.52 21.93 12.16
CA ILE A 324 7.56 22.17 10.71
C ILE A 324 6.16 22.49 10.17
N VAL A 325 5.14 21.73 10.59
CA VAL A 325 3.75 21.95 10.19
C VAL A 325 3.28 23.34 10.62
N ALA A 326 3.57 23.74 11.87
CA ALA A 326 3.25 25.07 12.37
C ALA A 326 3.93 26.18 11.55
N GLY A 327 5.23 26.01 11.24
CA GLY A 327 6.00 26.94 10.42
C GLY A 327 5.46 27.07 8.99
N LEU A 328 5.18 25.94 8.32
CA LEU A 328 4.54 25.92 7.00
C LEU A 328 3.18 26.62 7.03
N ASN A 329 2.40 26.40 8.09
CA ASN A 329 1.09 27.01 8.20
C ASN A 329 1.17 28.53 8.39
N ALA A 330 2.12 29.00 9.20
CA ALA A 330 2.37 30.42 9.42
C ALA A 330 2.84 31.16 8.15
N CYS A 331 3.57 30.48 7.24
CA CYS A 331 3.96 31.05 5.96
C CYS A 331 2.80 31.26 4.97
N LEU A 332 1.66 30.61 5.20
CA LEU A 332 0.54 30.55 4.24
C LEU A 332 -0.79 30.85 4.92
N PRO A 333 -0.99 31.99 5.62
CA PRO A 333 -2.14 32.23 6.48
C PRO A 333 -3.50 32.13 5.76
N ASP A 334 -3.52 32.43 4.45
CA ASP A 334 -4.76 32.49 3.66
C ASP A 334 -5.29 31.13 3.20
N LEU A 335 -4.55 30.03 3.38
CA LEU A 335 -5.03 28.69 3.02
C LEU A 335 -5.97 28.13 4.09
N SER A 336 -7.09 27.56 3.63
CA SER A 336 -8.01 26.82 4.50
C SER A 336 -7.37 25.53 5.03
N ASP A 337 -7.89 25.02 6.15
CA ASP A 337 -7.39 23.80 6.78
C ASP A 337 -7.54 22.57 5.87
N ASP A 338 -8.61 22.50 5.07
CA ASP A 338 -8.85 21.41 4.11
C ASP A 338 -7.79 21.38 3.02
N VAL A 339 -7.47 22.54 2.43
CA VAL A 339 -6.43 22.64 1.40
C VAL A 339 -5.05 22.31 1.99
N ARG A 340 -4.78 22.70 3.24
CA ARG A 340 -3.54 22.31 3.93
C ARG A 340 -3.46 20.80 4.12
N ALA A 341 -4.54 20.17 4.59
CA ALA A 341 -4.59 18.72 4.80
C ALA A 341 -4.36 17.96 3.48
N GLU A 342 -5.00 18.41 2.40
CA GLU A 342 -4.82 17.86 1.06
C GLU A 342 -3.36 18.00 0.59
N ARG A 343 -2.76 19.20 0.69
CA ARG A 343 -1.36 19.42 0.32
C ARG A 343 -0.39 18.61 1.16
N PHE A 344 -0.66 18.41 2.45
CA PHE A 344 0.12 17.49 3.29
C PHE A 344 0.02 16.04 2.80
N HIS A 345 -1.16 15.59 2.39
CA HIS A 345 -1.35 14.27 1.81
C HIS A 345 -0.58 14.11 0.49
N MET A 346 -0.71 15.06 -0.42
CA MET A 346 0.04 15.09 -1.69
C MET A 346 1.56 15.10 -1.44
N ALA A 347 2.03 15.96 -0.53
CA ALA A 347 3.44 16.10 -0.21
C ALA A 347 4.03 14.79 0.33
N ARG A 348 3.31 14.10 1.23
CA ARG A 348 3.73 12.79 1.77
C ARG A 348 3.81 11.74 0.67
N GLN A 349 2.82 11.67 -0.22
CA GLN A 349 2.82 10.71 -1.32
C GLN A 349 4.01 10.95 -2.25
N LEU A 350 4.21 12.21 -2.66
CA LEU A 350 5.32 12.57 -3.54
C LEU A 350 6.68 12.24 -2.90
N LEU A 351 6.87 12.60 -1.63
CA LEU A 351 8.13 12.35 -0.93
C LEU A 351 8.46 10.85 -0.85
N VAL A 352 7.50 10.02 -0.42
CA VAL A 352 7.71 8.58 -0.24
C VAL A 352 8.02 7.90 -1.58
N HIS A 353 7.23 8.17 -2.61
CA HIS A 353 7.38 7.46 -3.89
C HIS A 353 8.59 7.93 -4.69
N MET A 354 8.96 9.22 -4.64
CA MET A 354 10.16 9.71 -5.31
C MET A 354 11.45 9.21 -4.64
N VAL A 355 11.44 9.05 -3.31
CA VAL A 355 12.55 8.41 -2.59
C VAL A 355 12.67 6.94 -2.99
N ALA A 356 11.57 6.20 -3.04
CA ALA A 356 11.56 4.81 -3.49
C ALA A 356 12.05 4.64 -4.94
N GLU A 357 11.64 5.53 -5.84
CA GLU A 357 12.07 5.50 -7.25
C GLU A 357 13.56 5.80 -7.39
N ARG A 358 14.08 6.76 -6.62
CA ARG A 358 15.52 7.04 -6.60
C ARG A 358 16.32 5.86 -6.04
N GLU A 359 15.84 5.25 -4.96
CA GLU A 359 16.48 4.06 -4.38
C GLU A 359 16.53 2.91 -5.38
N ARG A 360 15.43 2.66 -6.10
CA ARG A 360 15.37 1.67 -7.19
C ARG A 360 16.40 1.95 -8.28
N ALA A 361 16.44 3.19 -8.77
CA ALA A 361 17.39 3.55 -9.81
C ALA A 361 18.86 3.41 -9.38
N LEU A 362 19.16 3.67 -8.10
CA LEU A 362 20.50 3.42 -7.53
C LEU A 362 20.83 1.92 -7.47
N ALA A 363 19.88 1.08 -7.07
CA ALA A 363 20.05 -0.37 -7.04
C ALA A 363 20.26 -0.95 -8.45
N ASP A 364 19.52 -0.43 -9.44
CA ASP A 364 19.56 -0.90 -10.83
C ASP A 364 20.68 -0.22 -11.65
N ASN A 365 21.50 0.64 -11.05
CA ASN A 365 22.48 1.50 -11.74
C ASN A 365 21.89 2.26 -12.94
N THR A 366 20.62 2.65 -12.85
CA THR A 366 19.90 3.35 -13.91
C THR A 366 20.18 4.86 -13.84
N PRO A 367 20.54 5.52 -14.96
CA PRO A 367 20.73 6.96 -14.98
C PRO A 367 19.44 7.71 -14.60
N THR A 368 19.53 8.61 -13.64
CA THR A 368 18.43 9.52 -13.30
C THR A 368 18.86 10.97 -13.53
N PRO A 369 17.92 11.89 -13.85
CA PRO A 369 18.24 13.31 -14.02
C PRO A 369 18.96 13.96 -12.82
N ARG A 370 18.78 13.42 -11.61
CA ARG A 370 19.43 13.88 -10.37
C ARG A 370 20.38 12.80 -9.84
N ALA A 371 21.68 12.98 -10.04
CA ALA A 371 22.68 11.92 -9.84
C ALA A 371 22.99 11.52 -8.38
N SER A 372 22.52 12.27 -7.37
CA SER A 372 22.79 12.01 -5.95
C SER A 372 21.54 12.24 -5.09
N TRP A 373 21.52 11.67 -3.87
CA TRP A 373 20.47 11.95 -2.88
C TRP A 373 20.33 13.45 -2.57
N HIS A 374 21.44 14.19 -2.56
CA HIS A 374 21.43 15.64 -2.42
C HIS A 374 20.67 16.34 -3.56
N HIS A 375 20.92 15.92 -4.81
CA HIS A 375 20.22 16.45 -5.98
C HIS A 375 18.74 16.04 -6.02
N THR A 376 18.41 14.82 -5.56
CA THR A 376 17.03 14.36 -5.37
C THR A 376 16.30 15.24 -4.36
N ALA A 377 16.93 15.55 -3.23
CA ALA A 377 16.38 16.44 -2.21
C ALA A 377 16.09 17.83 -2.77
N ALA A 378 17.00 18.41 -3.56
CA ALA A 378 16.79 19.71 -4.18
C ALA A 378 15.55 19.72 -5.09
N GLY A 379 15.41 18.72 -5.97
CA GLY A 379 14.24 18.62 -6.86
C GLY A 379 12.92 18.40 -6.11
N LEU A 380 12.94 17.59 -5.04
CA LEU A 380 11.78 17.40 -4.18
C LEU A 380 11.39 18.67 -3.43
N VAL A 381 12.36 19.42 -2.92
CA VAL A 381 12.10 20.73 -2.29
C VAL A 381 11.48 21.69 -3.29
N ASP A 382 12.00 21.77 -4.52
CA ASP A 382 11.43 22.63 -5.56
C ASP A 382 9.97 22.27 -5.88
N ALA A 383 9.69 20.98 -6.09
CA ALA A 383 8.35 20.49 -6.39
C ALA A 383 7.38 20.73 -5.23
N LEU A 384 7.80 20.46 -3.99
CA LEU A 384 6.95 20.66 -2.82
C LEU A 384 6.74 22.14 -2.48
N VAL A 385 7.74 23.01 -2.67
CA VAL A 385 7.54 24.45 -2.55
C VAL A 385 6.50 24.93 -3.58
N GLY A 386 6.58 24.45 -4.82
CA GLY A 386 5.57 24.74 -5.85
C GLY A 386 4.18 24.25 -5.47
N LEU A 387 4.07 23.02 -4.96
CA LEU A 387 2.82 22.45 -4.45
C LEU A 387 2.20 23.32 -3.35
N TRP A 388 3.03 23.78 -2.40
CA TRP A 388 2.58 24.59 -1.28
C TRP A 388 2.24 26.03 -1.65
N LEU A 389 2.89 26.61 -2.66
CA LEU A 389 2.63 27.96 -3.15
C LEU A 389 1.57 28.01 -4.26
N ALA A 390 1.11 26.86 -4.77
CA ALA A 390 0.09 26.82 -5.79
C ALA A 390 -1.16 27.60 -5.34
N PRO A 391 -1.83 28.36 -6.23
CA PRO A 391 -3.11 28.97 -5.91
C PRO A 391 -4.14 27.91 -5.51
N ALA A 392 -4.98 28.20 -4.52
CA ALA A 392 -6.13 27.37 -4.19
C ALA A 392 -7.37 27.94 -4.91
N THR A 393 -8.14 27.08 -5.56
CA THR A 393 -9.46 27.45 -6.05
C THR A 393 -10.40 27.41 -4.84
N ASN A 394 -11.01 28.55 -4.52
CA ASN A 394 -12.05 28.58 -3.50
C ASN A 394 -13.35 28.09 -4.13
N ASP A 395 -13.92 27.00 -3.64
CA ASP A 395 -15.30 26.65 -3.94
C ASP A 395 -16.18 27.78 -3.38
N SER A 396 -16.87 28.47 -4.29
CA SER A 396 -17.80 29.57 -3.98
C SER A 396 -19.13 29.04 -3.50
#